data_AF-A0A2N8ETG6-F1
#
_entry.id   AF-A0A2N8ETG6-F1
#
_cell.length_a   1.000
_cell.length_b   1.000
_cell.length_c   1.000
_cell.angle_alpha   90.00
_cell.angle_beta   90.00
_cell.angle_gamma   90.00
#
_symmetry.space_group_name_H-M   'P 1'
#
loop_
_entity.id
_entity.type
_entity.pdbx_description
1 polymer ?
#
loop_
_entity_poly.entity_id
_entity_poly.type
_entity_poly.pdbx_seq_one_letter_code
_entity_poly.pdbx_strand_id
1 'polypeptide(L)'
;MHQSPYEQHRDILLNGMYGTAYRLQEFVLYQLDPCRYTFDIDEHRGGFDSVHLQIYQDMKQWYWDNGPSSAGFKDVAEALQERYTRQAQENLDELYLLRAMQPSDFPAEPGEIPADSHRHAVERAERFHREYVGKGFIDE
;
A
#
# COMPACT_ATOMS: atom_id res chain seq x y z
N MET A 1 12.16 -20.99 21.08
CA MET A 1 12.34 -20.25 19.81
C MET A 1 11.58 -18.95 19.93
N HIS A 2 12.21 -17.80 19.72
CA HIS A 2 11.46 -16.57 19.48
C HIS A 2 10.90 -16.63 18.06
N GLN A 3 9.60 -16.37 17.95
CA GLN A 3 8.91 -16.27 16.67
C GLN A 3 9.34 -14.98 15.98
N SER A 4 9.42 -14.96 14.64
CA SER A 4 9.80 -13.73 13.94
C SER A 4 8.69 -12.68 14.09
N PRO A 5 9.01 -11.38 14.09
CA PRO A 5 8.00 -10.32 14.11
C PRO A 5 7.04 -10.41 12.91
N TYR A 6 7.50 -10.92 11.77
CA TYR A 6 6.67 -11.13 10.57
C TYR A 6 5.59 -12.19 10.80
N GLU A 7 5.91 -13.26 11.51
CA GLU A 7 4.94 -14.31 11.87
C GLU A 7 4.04 -13.85 13.02
N GLN A 8 4.60 -13.21 14.04
CA GLN A 8 3.87 -12.72 15.21
C GLN A 8 2.81 -11.67 14.85
N HIS A 9 3.14 -10.76 13.94
CA HIS A 9 2.25 -9.66 13.52
C HIS A 9 1.65 -9.87 12.13
N ARG A 10 1.63 -11.12 11.65
CA ARG A 10 1.14 -11.47 10.31
C ARG A 10 -0.24 -10.90 9.98
N ASP A 11 -1.15 -10.93 10.94
CA ASP A 11 -2.51 -10.41 10.74
C ASP A 11 -2.53 -8.89 10.49
N ILE A 12 -1.75 -8.12 11.26
CA ILE A 12 -1.61 -6.66 11.04
C ILE A 12 -0.96 -6.40 9.68
N LEU A 13 0.08 -7.15 9.34
CA LEU A 13 0.81 -6.99 8.09
C LEU A 13 -0.07 -7.34 6.89
N LEU A 14 -0.83 -8.43 6.92
CA LEU A 14 -1.62 -8.87 5.76
C LEU A 14 -3.03 -8.31 5.72
N ASN A 15 -3.68 -8.06 6.85
CA ASN A 15 -5.10 -7.70 6.90
C ASN A 15 -5.35 -6.29 7.46
N GLY A 16 -4.35 -5.62 8.03
CA GLY A 16 -4.49 -4.26 8.56
C GLY A 16 -4.79 -3.25 7.44
N MET A 17 -6.00 -2.68 7.47
CA MET A 17 -6.47 -1.67 6.51
C MET A 17 -6.61 -0.29 7.17
N TYR A 18 -5.53 0.20 7.77
CA TYR A 18 -5.49 1.49 8.45
C TYR A 18 -4.07 2.10 8.38
N GLY A 19 -3.97 3.40 8.63
CA GLY A 19 -2.77 4.20 8.34
C GLY A 19 -1.45 3.60 8.83
N THR A 20 -1.36 3.22 10.11
CA THR A 20 -0.14 2.62 10.69
C THR A 20 0.17 1.23 10.17
N ALA A 21 -0.83 0.40 9.91
CA ALA A 21 -0.62 -0.90 9.26
C ALA A 21 -0.04 -0.74 7.86
N TYR A 22 -0.54 0.22 7.07
CA TYR A 22 0.01 0.50 5.74
C TYR A 22 1.48 0.92 5.81
N ARG A 23 1.91 1.68 6.82
CA ARG A 23 3.33 2.03 7.01
C ARG A 23 4.19 0.81 7.33
N LEU A 24 3.70 -0.12 8.15
CA LEU A 24 4.42 -1.38 8.40
C LEU A 24 4.54 -2.21 7.12
N GLN A 25 3.49 -2.24 6.30
CA GLN A 25 3.48 -2.96 5.03
C GLN A 25 4.46 -2.36 4.01
N GLU A 26 4.48 -1.04 3.88
CA GLU A 26 5.45 -0.31 3.06
C GLU A 26 6.90 -0.60 3.50
N PHE A 27 7.15 -0.68 4.81
CA PHE A 27 8.47 -1.06 5.31
C PHE A 27 8.86 -2.49 4.92
N VAL A 28 7.93 -3.45 4.97
CA VAL A 28 8.19 -4.82 4.52
C VAL A 28 8.55 -4.86 3.04
N LEU A 29 7.85 -4.09 2.20
CA LEU A 29 8.16 -3.98 0.77
C LEU A 29 9.52 -3.32 0.53
N TYR A 30 9.85 -2.25 1.26
CA TYR A 30 11.19 -1.65 1.23
C TYR A 30 12.30 -2.64 1.58
N GLN A 31 12.08 -3.52 2.56
CA GLN A 31 13.03 -4.57 2.90
C GLN A 31 13.21 -5.59 1.77
N LEU A 32 12.16 -5.86 0.99
CA LEU A 32 12.16 -6.80 -0.15
C LEU A 32 12.97 -6.23 -1.33
N ASP A 33 12.69 -5.00 -1.72
CA ASP A 33 13.36 -4.31 -2.83
C ASP A 33 13.48 -2.81 -2.55
N PRO A 34 14.59 -2.36 -1.91
CA PRO A 34 14.78 -0.97 -1.55
C PRO A 34 15.08 -0.06 -2.76
N CYS A 35 15.35 -0.63 -3.93
CA CYS A 35 15.52 0.13 -5.16
C CYS A 35 14.17 0.48 -5.80
N ARG A 36 13.15 -0.34 -5.55
CA ARG A 36 11.80 -0.18 -6.11
C ARG A 36 10.85 0.54 -5.17
N TYR A 37 10.81 0.13 -3.91
CA TYR A 37 9.85 0.64 -2.93
C TYR A 37 10.55 1.68 -2.06
N THR A 38 9.95 2.85 -1.90
CA THR A 38 10.49 3.93 -1.06
C THR A 38 9.89 3.86 0.34
N PHE A 39 10.71 4.10 1.37
CA PHE A 39 10.25 4.18 2.75
C PHE A 39 11.12 5.15 3.56
N ASP A 40 10.50 6.19 4.11
CA ASP A 40 11.16 7.15 5.01
C ASP A 40 10.42 7.18 6.35
N ILE A 41 11.04 6.72 7.44
CA ILE A 41 10.36 6.75 8.74
C ILE A 41 10.16 8.16 9.29
N ASP A 42 11.00 9.13 8.94
CA ASP A 42 10.89 10.48 9.48
C ASP A 42 9.69 11.24 8.89
N GLU A 43 9.31 10.96 7.63
CA GLU A 43 8.02 11.41 7.07
C GLU A 43 6.81 10.76 7.77
N HIS A 44 7.01 9.62 8.43
CA HIS A 44 5.94 8.80 9.02
C HIS A 44 5.93 8.79 10.55
N ARG A 45 6.85 9.51 11.21
CA ARG A 45 7.07 9.46 12.65
C ARG A 45 5.87 9.96 13.47
N GLY A 46 5.10 10.90 12.94
CA GLY A 46 3.84 11.36 13.53
C GLY A 46 2.65 10.41 13.32
N GLY A 47 2.82 9.38 12.49
CA GLY A 47 1.78 8.41 12.16
C GLY A 47 1.78 7.18 13.07
N PHE A 48 2.89 6.81 13.69
CA PHE A 48 3.01 5.62 14.53
C PHE A 48 2.53 5.86 15.96
N ASP A 49 1.58 5.05 16.43
CA ASP A 49 1.39 4.86 17.88
C ASP A 49 2.54 4.02 18.47
N SER A 50 2.60 3.97 19.80
CA SER A 50 3.68 3.27 20.52
C SER A 50 3.74 1.77 20.18
N VAL A 51 2.61 1.13 19.88
CA VAL A 51 2.53 -0.29 19.56
C VAL A 51 3.13 -0.54 18.18
N HIS A 52 2.69 0.19 17.17
CA HIS A 52 3.16 0.02 15.80
C HIS A 52 4.63 0.44 15.66
N LEU A 53 5.08 1.44 16.43
CA LEU A 53 6.50 1.81 16.47
C LEU A 53 7.37 0.67 17.01
N GLN A 54 6.90 -0.03 18.04
CA GLN A 54 7.61 -1.20 18.57
C GLN A 54 7.66 -2.33 17.53
N ILE A 55 6.54 -2.63 16.85
CA ILE A 55 6.50 -3.64 15.78
C ILE A 55 7.51 -3.31 14.68
N TYR A 56 7.58 -2.05 14.26
CA TYR A 56 8.58 -1.59 13.29
C TYR A 56 10.02 -1.81 13.80
N GLN A 57 10.32 -1.43 15.04
CA GLN A 57 11.66 -1.59 15.62
C GLN A 57 12.05 -3.06 15.71
N ASP A 58 11.11 -3.92 16.10
CA ASP A 58 11.32 -5.36 16.20
C ASP A 58 11.59 -5.97 14.82
N MET A 59 10.79 -5.63 13.80
CA MET A 59 11.02 -6.05 12.42
C MET A 59 12.37 -5.56 11.88
N LYS A 60 12.73 -4.30 12.14
CA LYS A 60 13.99 -3.71 11.70
C LYS A 60 15.18 -4.45 12.31
N GLN A 61 15.18 -4.65 13.63
CA GLN A 61 16.26 -5.34 14.33
C GLN A 61 16.35 -6.80 13.88
N TRP A 62 15.21 -7.49 13.79
CA TRP A 62 15.18 -8.88 13.36
C TRP A 62 15.73 -9.07 11.94
N TYR A 63 15.34 -8.19 11.01
CA TYR A 63 15.84 -8.24 9.63
C TYR A 63 17.33 -7.91 9.55
N TRP A 64 17.83 -7.01 10.39
CA TRP A 64 19.27 -6.75 10.48
C TRP A 64 20.04 -8.00 10.91
N ASP A 65 19.52 -8.74 11.88
CA ASP A 65 20.20 -9.91 12.45
C ASP A 65 20.06 -11.17 11.58
N ASN A 66 18.96 -11.32 10.83
CA ASN A 66 18.62 -12.56 10.12
C ASN A 66 18.52 -12.40 8.60
N GLY A 67 18.43 -11.17 8.10
CA GLY A 67 18.32 -10.84 6.69
C GLY A 67 17.04 -11.38 6.00
N PRO A 68 17.07 -11.48 4.66
CA PRO A 68 15.94 -11.95 3.85
C PRO A 68 15.50 -13.40 4.11
N SER A 69 16.34 -14.19 4.79
CA SER A 69 16.02 -15.58 5.15
C SER A 69 15.20 -15.69 6.46
N SER A 70 14.79 -14.56 7.03
CA SER A 70 13.93 -14.49 8.20
C SER A 70 12.64 -15.30 8.00
N ALA A 71 12.28 -16.12 8.99
CA ALA A 71 11.03 -16.88 8.97
C ALA A 71 9.82 -15.96 8.74
N GLY A 72 8.92 -16.33 7.82
CA GLY A 72 7.70 -15.58 7.48
C GLY A 72 7.89 -14.28 6.70
N PHE A 73 9.11 -13.73 6.59
CA PHE A 73 9.34 -12.46 5.87
C PHE A 73 8.92 -12.56 4.41
N LYS A 74 9.46 -13.55 3.69
CA LYS A 74 9.23 -13.70 2.24
C LYS A 74 7.76 -13.91 1.91
N ASP A 75 7.07 -14.77 2.66
CA ASP A 75 5.63 -15.03 2.48
C ASP A 75 4.79 -13.77 2.67
N VAL A 76 5.12 -12.94 3.68
CA VAL A 76 4.41 -11.68 3.92
C VAL A 76 4.73 -10.68 2.81
N ALA A 77 6.01 -10.53 2.44
CA ALA A 77 6.44 -9.57 1.45
C ALA A 77 5.85 -9.84 0.06
N GLU A 78 5.86 -11.10 -0.39
CA GLU A 78 5.29 -11.51 -1.68
C GLU A 78 3.77 -11.33 -1.71
N ALA A 79 3.06 -11.69 -0.63
CA ALA A 79 1.62 -11.48 -0.55
C ALA A 79 1.24 -9.98 -0.57
N LEU A 80 2.03 -9.13 0.08
CA LEU A 80 1.85 -7.69 0.02
C LEU A 80 2.12 -7.14 -1.37
N GLN A 81 3.21 -7.56 -2.00
CA GLN A 81 3.57 -7.15 -3.36
C GLN A 81 2.45 -7.49 -4.34
N GLU A 82 1.98 -8.74 -4.33
CA GLU A 82 0.88 -9.20 -5.18
C GLU A 82 -0.37 -8.35 -4.97
N ARG A 83 -0.76 -8.11 -3.72
CA ARG A 83 -1.95 -7.30 -3.43
C ARG A 83 -1.81 -5.87 -3.94
N TYR A 84 -0.70 -5.20 -3.65
CA TYR A 84 -0.51 -3.80 -4.04
C TYR A 84 -0.38 -3.63 -5.55
N THR A 85 0.33 -4.53 -6.23
CA THR A 85 0.39 -4.53 -7.70
C THR A 85 -0.99 -4.77 -8.31
N ARG A 86 -1.78 -5.71 -7.77
CA ARG A 86 -3.16 -5.92 -8.23
C ARG A 86 -4.03 -4.69 -8.04
N GLN A 87 -4.00 -4.06 -6.86
CA GLN A 87 -4.76 -2.83 -6.60
C GLN A 87 -4.34 -1.67 -7.51
N ALA A 88 -3.04 -1.54 -7.77
CA ALA A 88 -2.53 -0.52 -8.69
C ALA A 88 -3.01 -0.76 -10.13
N GLN A 89 -3.03 -2.02 -10.57
CA GLN A 89 -3.56 -2.38 -11.89
C GLN A 89 -5.08 -2.14 -11.98
N GLU A 90 -5.84 -2.57 -10.98
CA GLU A 90 -7.30 -2.34 -10.91
C GLU A 90 -7.63 -0.83 -10.98
N ASN A 91 -6.86 0.01 -10.29
CA ASN A 91 -7.01 1.45 -10.35
C ASN A 91 -6.64 2.05 -11.72
N LEU A 92 -5.60 1.54 -12.38
CA LEU A 92 -5.23 1.97 -13.74
C LEU A 92 -6.32 1.60 -14.75
N ASP A 93 -6.85 0.38 -14.66
CA ASP A 93 -7.95 -0.08 -15.51
C ASP A 93 -9.21 0.78 -15.29
N GLU A 94 -9.56 1.09 -14.02
CA GLU A 94 -10.65 2.02 -13.68
C GLU A 94 -10.40 3.40 -14.31
N LEU A 95 -9.19 3.94 -14.19
CA LEU A 95 -8.84 5.25 -14.76
C LEU A 95 -9.00 5.29 -16.28
N TYR A 96 -8.60 4.23 -16.99
CA TYR A 96 -8.82 4.13 -18.44
C TYR A 96 -10.31 4.09 -18.80
N LEU A 97 -11.11 3.32 -18.06
CA LEU A 97 -12.56 3.25 -18.26
C LEU A 97 -13.22 4.61 -18.03
N LEU A 98 -12.86 5.30 -16.94
CA LEU A 98 -13.38 6.61 -16.61
C LEU A 98 -13.02 7.64 -17.68
N ARG A 99 -11.79 7.64 -18.19
CA ARG A 99 -11.35 8.57 -19.24
C ARG A 99 -12.02 8.31 -20.60
N ALA A 100 -12.41 7.07 -20.89
CA ALA A 100 -13.13 6.72 -22.11
C ALA A 100 -14.64 7.04 -22.04
N MET A 101 -15.20 7.18 -20.83
CA MET A 101 -16.61 7.44 -20.59
C MET A 101 -16.97 8.92 -20.86
N GLN A 102 -18.13 9.17 -21.46
CA GLN A 102 -18.69 10.51 -21.53
C GLN A 102 -19.18 10.94 -20.14
N PRO A 103 -18.87 12.15 -19.64
CA PRO A 103 -19.27 12.58 -18.30
C PRO A 103 -20.79 12.54 -18.05
N SER A 104 -21.61 12.71 -19.09
CA SER A 104 -23.07 12.62 -19.01
C SER A 104 -23.59 11.22 -18.70
N ASP A 105 -22.80 10.19 -19.02
CA ASP A 105 -23.20 8.78 -18.94
C ASP A 105 -22.77 8.15 -17.60
N PHE A 106 -22.13 8.92 -16.74
CA PHE A 106 -21.62 8.44 -15.46
C PHE A 106 -22.78 8.09 -14.50
N PRO A 107 -22.71 6.94 -13.80
CA PRO A 107 -23.72 6.57 -12.83
C PRO A 107 -23.66 7.54 -11.64
N ALA A 108 -24.71 8.34 -11.47
CA ALA A 108 -24.82 9.32 -10.40
C ALA A 108 -26.08 9.07 -9.57
N GLU A 109 -25.98 9.33 -8.27
CA GLU A 109 -27.12 9.19 -7.35
C GLU A 109 -28.19 10.27 -7.63
N PRO A 110 -29.46 10.02 -7.25
CA PRO A 110 -30.51 11.02 -7.39
C PRO A 110 -30.13 12.35 -6.71
N GLY A 111 -30.05 13.42 -7.50
CA GLY A 111 -29.69 14.77 -7.02
C GLY A 111 -28.22 15.15 -7.28
N GLU A 112 -27.40 14.23 -7.77
CA GLU A 112 -26.05 14.53 -8.24
C GLU A 112 -26.03 14.94 -9.72
N ILE A 113 -24.98 15.65 -10.12
CA ILE A 113 -24.72 15.99 -11.52
C ILE A 113 -23.72 14.94 -12.05
N PRO A 114 -24.10 14.08 -13.02
CA PRO A 114 -23.22 13.02 -13.55
C PRO A 114 -21.82 13.50 -13.93
N ALA A 115 -21.73 14.67 -14.58
CA ALA A 115 -20.46 15.23 -14.99
C ALA A 115 -19.56 15.63 -13.81
N ASP A 116 -20.13 16.09 -12.70
CA ASP A 116 -19.35 16.41 -11.50
C ASP A 116 -18.89 15.14 -10.77
N SER A 117 -19.77 14.14 -10.63
CA SER A 117 -19.41 12.84 -10.04
C SER A 117 -18.34 12.12 -10.87
N HIS A 118 -18.44 12.18 -12.21
CA HIS A 118 -17.43 11.67 -13.14
C HIS A 118 -16.08 12.35 -12.93
N ARG A 119 -16.06 13.69 -12.90
CA ARG A 119 -14.84 14.47 -12.68
C ARG A 119 -14.16 14.09 -11.38
N HIS A 120 -14.91 13.98 -10.28
CA HIS A 120 -14.36 13.57 -8.99
C HIS A 120 -13.83 12.12 -8.99
N ALA A 121 -14.51 11.21 -9.70
CA ALA A 121 -14.03 9.85 -9.87
C ALA A 121 -12.69 9.81 -10.61
N VAL A 122 -12.56 10.56 -11.72
CA VAL A 122 -11.30 10.70 -12.47
C VAL A 122 -10.20 11.31 -11.59
N GLU A 123 -10.46 12.44 -10.92
CA GLU A 123 -9.48 13.10 -10.05
C GLU A 123 -8.97 12.17 -8.94
N ARG A 124 -9.88 11.40 -8.33
CA ARG A 124 -9.55 10.40 -7.31
C ARG A 124 -8.69 9.29 -7.88
N ALA A 125 -9.08 8.72 -9.01
CA ALA A 125 -8.34 7.63 -9.65
C ALA A 125 -6.95 8.08 -10.10
N GLU A 126 -6.81 9.28 -10.66
CA GLU A 126 -5.52 9.86 -11.03
C GLU A 126 -4.62 10.10 -9.82
N ARG A 127 -5.18 10.56 -8.69
CA ARG A 127 -4.41 10.71 -7.46
C ARG A 127 -3.85 9.37 -6.99
N PHE A 128 -4.69 8.33 -6.92
CA PHE A 128 -4.24 7.00 -6.52
C PHE A 128 -3.22 6.41 -7.49
N HIS A 129 -3.41 6.57 -8.79
CA HIS A 129 -2.45 6.10 -9.78
C HIS A 129 -1.08 6.76 -9.59
N ARG A 130 -1.03 8.08 -9.38
CA ARG A 130 0.22 8.79 -9.06
C ARG A 130 0.87 8.28 -7.78
N GLU A 131 0.08 8.00 -6.74
CA GLU A 131 0.60 7.41 -5.49
C GLU A 131 1.17 6.01 -5.72
N TYR A 132 0.51 5.17 -6.51
CA TYR A 132 0.97 3.82 -6.82
C TYR A 132 2.24 3.80 -7.66
N VAL A 133 2.36 4.69 -8.65
CA VAL A 133 3.59 4.90 -9.42
C VAL A 133 4.71 5.42 -8.51
N GLY A 134 4.43 6.45 -7.69
CA GLY A 134 5.41 7.03 -6.77
C GLY A 134 5.93 6.06 -5.71
N LYS A 135 5.15 5.03 -5.36
CA LYS A 135 5.54 3.95 -4.44
C LYS A 135 6.16 2.74 -5.14
N GLY A 136 6.23 2.73 -6.48
CA GLY A 136 6.80 1.64 -7.27
C GLY A 136 5.91 0.40 -7.39
N PHE A 137 4.61 0.51 -7.12
CA PHE A 137 3.68 -0.63 -7.21
C PHE A 137 3.32 -0.97 -8.66
N ILE A 138 3.38 0.02 -9.55
CA ILE A 138 3.19 -0.08 -11.00
C ILE A 138 4.14 0.89 -11.69
N ASP A 139 4.50 0.58 -12.94
CA ASP A 139 5.33 1.45 -13.77
C ASP A 139 4.47 2.57 -14.42
N GLU A 140 5.12 3.63 -14.91
CA GLU A 140 4.50 4.75 -15.62
C GLU A 140 4.12 4.42 -17.08
#